data_AF-A0A1V9DGR0-F1
#
_entry.id   AF-A0A1V9DGR0-F1
#
_cell.length_a   1.000
_cell.length_b   1.000
_cell.length_c   1.000
_cell.angle_alpha   90.00
_cell.angle_beta   90.00
_cell.angle_gamma   90.00
#
_symmetry.space_group_name_H-M   'P 1'
#
loop_
_entity.id
_entity.type
_entity.pdbx_description
1 polymer ?
#
loop_
_entity_poly.entity_id
_entity_poly.type
_entity_poly.pdbx_seq_one_letter_code
_entity_poly.pdbx_strand_id
1 'polypeptide(L)'
;MAVLPLSVRTLRPVMRVHLLFLAVFLFSLFLTWRELYTLKANDEARQRAALVDLQNGLESQFQESIDGIIFYRRMFSYALAHPLDADHGRRALARFQHLRAQPAWQLRLDMPRSMPINGVGDGWLTQDALLQRDPQRLDGELRAALEFSFILQFSDAANDFHSRFWYTSRAGFYISSRPPQDLAALAASYATMVSRPWFRAGAAQAGLQPRWSGVYQGAEQEGPMLTASMPVIDDGYWYGTLSMDFTQQRIAGLLNTLRHGALQGSVLLLDKTLQPVASLNVPDGKTLSRAARQQLYAQMTHQPYGALRLERQFISWIKLRNVDGYLVNQQTLTQGLRQDLGRAMLFMLTMWLLFVLLLLLAHQVIVRLVRRLSQLSARLEWRASYDGLTRLLNRSTFFERFEAEATRCAQLRVPLAVIQLDIDHFKSVNDTWGHQAGDRALMRVAATITQALRKNDLAGRVGGEEFCVVLPETSLADAVKVAERMRQRLAEKTILASASRSFRVTISAGVASSEAQNDYQPQRLQADADRRLYLAKRQGRNRVVAED
;
A
#
# COMPACT_ATOMS: atom_id res chain seq x y z
N MET A 1 12.20 19.35 35.60
CA MET A 1 12.35 17.92 35.25
C MET A 1 10.98 17.29 35.19
N ALA A 2 10.51 16.98 33.97
CA ALA A 2 9.20 16.40 33.72
C ALA A 2 9.13 14.96 34.25
N VAL A 3 8.07 14.66 34.99
CA VAL A 3 7.75 13.34 35.52
C VAL A 3 7.45 12.40 34.34
N LEU A 4 8.36 11.48 34.06
CA LEU A 4 8.13 10.36 33.14
C LEU A 4 7.13 9.37 33.75
N PRO A 5 6.27 8.73 32.93
CA PRO A 5 5.04 8.09 33.38
C PRO A 5 5.29 6.71 33.99
N LEU A 6 4.50 6.39 35.03
CA LEU A 6 4.12 5.05 35.53
C LEU A 6 5.12 3.92 35.20
N SER A 7 5.98 3.60 36.17
CA SER A 7 6.89 2.46 36.08
C SER A 7 6.14 1.19 35.66
N VAL A 8 6.60 0.56 34.58
CA VAL A 8 6.00 -0.65 33.97
C VAL A 8 5.93 -1.84 34.94
N ARG A 9 6.58 -1.74 36.11
CA ARG A 9 6.57 -2.75 37.17
C ARG A 9 5.22 -2.92 37.88
N THR A 10 4.33 -1.91 37.85
CA THR A 10 3.01 -2.01 38.50
C THR A 10 1.90 -2.52 37.57
N LEU A 11 2.18 -2.73 36.28
CA LEU A 11 1.18 -3.24 35.33
C LEU A 11 0.97 -4.76 35.48
N ARG A 12 -0.30 -5.16 35.53
CA ARG A 12 -0.72 -6.58 35.44
C ARG A 12 -0.02 -7.24 34.25
N PRO A 13 0.56 -8.44 34.39
CA PRO A 13 1.35 -9.12 33.36
C PRO A 13 0.67 -9.15 31.97
N VAL A 14 -0.65 -9.33 31.95
CA VAL A 14 -1.47 -9.36 30.73
C VAL A 14 -1.47 -8.02 29.99
N MET A 15 -1.46 -6.88 30.69
CA MET A 15 -1.48 -5.55 30.07
C MET A 15 -0.18 -5.24 29.34
N ARG A 16 0.96 -5.74 29.85
CA ARG A 16 2.26 -5.64 29.15
C ARG A 16 2.25 -6.39 27.82
N VAL A 17 1.64 -7.57 27.79
CA VAL A 17 1.49 -8.36 26.55
C VAL A 17 0.62 -7.63 25.52
N HIS A 18 -0.49 -7.00 25.95
CA HIS A 18 -1.33 -6.20 25.05
C HIS A 18 -0.58 -4.99 24.47
N LEU A 19 0.17 -4.25 25.29
CA LEU A 19 0.94 -3.09 24.83
C LEU A 19 2.04 -3.47 23.83
N LEU A 20 2.78 -4.55 24.11
CA LEU A 20 3.81 -5.03 23.20
C LEU A 20 3.21 -5.48 21.85
N PHE A 21 2.09 -6.20 21.88
CA PHE A 21 1.37 -6.60 20.66
C PHE A 21 0.94 -5.38 19.84
N LEU A 22 0.35 -4.37 20.50
CA LEU A 22 -0.09 -3.15 19.83
C LEU A 22 1.07 -2.41 19.16
N ALA A 23 2.21 -2.30 19.86
CA ALA A 23 3.40 -1.65 19.32
C ALA A 23 3.93 -2.38 18.07
N VAL A 24 4.04 -3.71 18.12
CA VAL A 24 4.50 -4.52 16.97
C VAL A 24 3.51 -4.41 15.80
N PHE A 25 2.21 -4.45 16.07
CA PHE A 25 1.17 -4.30 15.05
C PHE A 25 1.25 -2.93 14.36
N LEU A 26 1.34 -1.84 15.12
CA LEU A 26 1.44 -0.48 14.57
C LEU A 26 2.72 -0.29 13.74
N PHE A 27 3.85 -0.82 14.23
CA PHE A 27 5.12 -0.75 13.50
C PHE A 27 5.07 -1.54 12.18
N SER A 28 4.49 -2.75 12.21
CA SER A 28 4.28 -3.56 11.01
C SER A 28 3.37 -2.85 10.00
N LEU A 29 2.24 -2.29 10.45
CA LEU A 29 1.33 -1.53 9.60
C LEU A 29 2.03 -0.33 8.94
N PHE A 30 2.82 0.42 9.72
CA PHE A 30 3.58 1.57 9.22
C PHE A 30 4.60 1.16 8.16
N LEU A 31 5.37 0.10 8.40
CA LEU A 31 6.36 -0.41 7.44
C LEU A 31 5.70 -0.86 6.14
N THR A 32 4.62 -1.63 6.22
CA THR A 32 3.89 -2.09 5.03
C THR A 32 3.27 -0.94 4.25
N TRP A 33 2.72 0.06 4.94
CA TRP A 33 2.23 1.28 4.29
C TRP A 33 3.34 2.04 3.55
N ARG A 34 4.49 2.23 4.21
CA ARG A 34 5.66 2.89 3.61
C ARG A 34 6.15 2.15 2.37
N GLU A 35 6.23 0.83 2.43
CA GLU A 35 6.68 0.01 1.30
C GLU A 35 5.71 0.09 0.12
N LEU A 36 4.41 0.03 0.41
CA LEU A 36 3.36 0.18 -0.61
C LEU A 36 3.41 1.56 -1.29
N TYR A 37 3.66 2.62 -0.52
CA TYR A 37 3.81 3.97 -1.05
C TYR A 37 5.04 4.08 -1.97
N THR A 38 6.19 3.54 -1.54
CA THR A 38 7.43 3.54 -2.34
C THR A 38 7.25 2.74 -3.64
N LEU A 39 6.61 1.58 -3.59
CA LEU A 39 6.31 0.77 -4.77
C LEU A 39 5.45 1.54 -5.78
N LYS A 40 4.43 2.25 -5.30
CA LYS A 40 3.58 3.11 -6.14
C LYS A 40 4.39 4.24 -6.78
N ALA A 41 5.18 4.97 -6.00
CA ALA A 41 5.99 6.08 -6.52
C ALA A 41 7.01 5.61 -7.57
N ASN A 42 7.64 4.46 -7.34
CA ASN A 42 8.59 3.85 -8.28
C ASN A 42 7.91 3.37 -9.58
N ASP A 43 6.65 2.95 -9.51
CA ASP A 43 5.87 2.63 -10.71
C ASP A 43 5.57 3.89 -11.54
N GLU A 44 5.07 4.94 -10.90
CA GLU A 44 4.79 6.22 -11.58
C GLU A 44 6.07 6.79 -12.25
N ALA A 45 7.21 6.70 -11.58
CA ALA A 45 8.51 7.11 -12.14
C ALA A 45 8.94 6.25 -13.35
N ARG A 46 8.78 4.92 -13.27
CA ARG A 46 9.11 4.00 -14.38
C ARG A 46 8.22 4.23 -15.60
N GLN A 47 6.93 4.45 -15.39
CA GLN A 47 5.99 4.75 -16.48
C GLN A 47 6.35 6.08 -17.16
N ARG A 48 6.76 7.08 -16.39
CA ARG A 48 7.21 8.36 -16.93
C ARG A 48 8.49 8.21 -17.75
N ALA A 49 9.48 7.46 -17.25
CA ALA A 49 10.71 7.20 -18.00
C ALA A 49 10.41 6.50 -19.32
N ALA A 50 9.56 5.46 -19.30
CA ALA A 50 9.19 4.74 -20.51
C ALA A 50 8.42 5.62 -21.53
N LEU A 51 7.58 6.57 -21.07
CA LEU A 51 6.95 7.55 -21.96
C LEU A 51 7.96 8.49 -22.61
N VAL A 52 9.00 8.91 -21.88
CA VAL A 52 10.09 9.75 -22.41
C VAL A 52 10.91 8.98 -23.45
N ASP A 53 11.22 7.72 -23.20
CA ASP A 53 11.94 6.87 -24.16
C ASP A 53 11.13 6.68 -25.45
N LEU A 54 9.83 6.43 -25.31
CA LEU A 54 8.92 6.30 -26.44
C LEU A 54 8.84 7.62 -27.22
N GLN A 55 8.73 8.76 -26.52
CA GLN A 55 8.77 10.09 -27.15
C GLN A 55 10.06 10.26 -27.96
N ASN A 56 11.22 9.98 -27.36
CA ASN A 56 12.52 10.18 -28.02
C ASN A 56 12.65 9.30 -29.27
N GLY A 57 12.23 8.04 -29.21
CA GLY A 57 12.27 7.14 -30.36
C GLY A 57 11.33 7.59 -31.49
N LEU A 58 10.09 7.99 -31.14
CA LEU A 58 9.13 8.51 -32.12
C LEU A 58 9.61 9.82 -32.76
N GLU A 59 10.13 10.74 -31.95
CA GLU A 59 10.65 12.02 -32.43
C GLU A 59 11.89 11.86 -33.29
N SER A 60 12.77 10.91 -32.98
CA SER A 60 13.93 10.61 -33.81
C SER A 60 13.50 10.19 -35.21
N GLN A 61 12.48 9.34 -35.33
CA GLN A 61 11.97 8.87 -36.62
C GLN A 61 11.22 9.97 -37.39
N PHE A 62 10.48 10.83 -36.67
CA PHE A 62 9.93 12.04 -37.29
C PHE A 62 11.03 13.00 -37.76
N GLN A 63 12.08 13.21 -36.97
CA GLN A 63 13.18 14.09 -37.32
C GLN A 63 13.91 13.60 -38.57
N GLU A 64 14.21 12.30 -38.65
CA GLU A 64 14.82 11.67 -39.82
C GLU A 64 13.99 11.92 -41.10
N SER A 65 12.67 11.75 -41.00
CA SER A 65 11.76 12.02 -42.12
C SER A 65 11.71 13.51 -42.49
N ILE A 66 11.76 14.40 -41.48
CA ILE A 66 11.80 15.85 -41.68
C ILE A 66 13.11 16.30 -42.33
N ASP A 67 14.23 15.73 -41.93
CA ASP A 67 15.52 16.00 -42.57
C ASP A 67 15.49 15.55 -44.04
N GLY A 68 14.79 14.43 -44.32
CA GLY A 68 14.46 13.97 -45.67
C GLY A 68 13.68 15.02 -46.49
N ILE A 69 12.55 15.56 -45.99
CA ILE A 69 11.79 16.56 -46.76
C ILE A 69 12.60 17.85 -47.00
N ILE A 70 13.44 18.25 -46.05
CA ILE A 70 14.35 19.40 -46.20
C ILE A 70 15.38 19.13 -47.31
N PHE A 71 15.99 17.94 -47.31
CA PHE A 71 16.92 17.50 -48.34
C PHE A 71 16.26 17.53 -49.73
N TYR A 72 15.09 16.90 -49.86
CA TYR A 72 14.32 16.88 -51.11
C TYR A 72 13.96 18.28 -51.60
N ARG A 73 13.56 19.20 -50.70
CA ARG A 73 13.30 20.60 -51.08
C ARG A 73 14.55 21.29 -51.60
N ARG A 74 15.69 21.15 -50.92
CA ARG A 74 16.96 21.77 -51.35
C ARG A 74 17.36 21.27 -52.74
N MET A 75 17.24 19.97 -52.98
CA MET A 75 17.50 19.38 -54.30
C MET A 75 16.55 19.92 -55.37
N PHE A 76 15.24 19.97 -55.09
CA PHE A 76 14.26 20.50 -56.03
C PHE A 76 14.52 21.98 -56.35
N SER A 77 14.82 22.78 -55.33
CA SER A 77 15.12 24.21 -55.49
C SER A 77 16.42 24.41 -56.29
N TYR A 78 17.41 23.53 -56.09
CA TYR A 78 18.63 23.53 -56.89
C TYR A 78 18.36 23.23 -58.36
N ALA A 79 17.54 22.21 -58.65
CA ALA A 79 17.14 21.85 -60.02
C ALA A 79 16.31 22.94 -60.71
N LEU A 80 15.50 23.69 -59.96
CA LEU A 80 14.80 24.88 -60.48
C LEU A 80 15.78 25.98 -60.90
N ALA A 81 16.80 26.25 -60.07
CA ALA A 81 17.80 27.29 -60.34
C ALA A 81 18.82 26.87 -61.41
N HIS A 82 19.07 25.57 -61.58
CA HIS A 82 20.06 25.01 -62.49
C HIS A 82 19.46 23.89 -63.36
N PRO A 83 18.50 24.20 -64.25
CA PRO A 83 17.81 23.19 -65.03
C PRO A 83 18.78 22.45 -65.97
N LEU A 84 18.77 21.11 -65.94
CA LEU A 84 19.58 20.33 -66.88
C LEU A 84 18.91 20.27 -68.26
N ASP A 85 19.63 20.68 -69.30
CA ASP A 85 19.16 20.57 -70.68
C ASP A 85 19.53 19.22 -71.31
N ALA A 86 18.84 18.17 -70.86
CA ALA A 86 19.02 16.81 -71.35
C ALA A 86 17.97 16.39 -72.40
N ASP A 87 18.34 15.48 -73.30
CA ASP A 87 17.46 14.98 -74.37
C ASP A 87 16.14 14.38 -73.87
N HIS A 88 16.17 13.71 -72.71
CA HIS A 88 14.96 13.17 -72.10
C HIS A 88 14.03 14.28 -71.58
N GLY A 89 14.57 15.39 -71.05
CA GLY A 89 13.81 16.56 -70.63
C GLY A 89 13.11 17.26 -71.80
N ARG A 90 13.82 17.45 -72.92
CA ARG A 90 13.23 18.01 -74.15
C ARG A 90 12.10 17.15 -74.71
N ARG A 91 12.29 15.83 -74.79
CA ARG A 91 11.24 14.89 -75.25
C ARG A 91 10.03 14.87 -74.32
N ALA A 92 10.26 14.89 -73.01
CA ALA A 92 9.19 14.92 -72.02
C ALA A 92 8.35 16.20 -72.12
N LEU A 93 8.99 17.35 -72.34
CA LEU A 93 8.31 18.62 -72.54
C LEU A 93 7.45 18.62 -73.82
N ALA A 94 7.99 18.12 -74.94
CA ALA A 94 7.22 17.98 -76.18
C ALA A 94 5.99 17.08 -76.00
N ARG A 95 6.14 15.96 -75.27
CA ARG A 95 5.01 15.07 -74.94
C ARG A 95 3.98 15.75 -74.03
N PHE A 96 4.43 16.53 -73.05
CA PHE A 96 3.56 17.27 -72.15
C PHE A 96 2.65 18.27 -72.90
N GLN A 97 3.14 18.95 -73.94
CA GLN A 97 2.33 19.88 -74.73
C GLN A 97 1.11 19.22 -75.39
N HIS A 98 1.18 17.93 -75.72
CA HIS A 98 0.03 17.16 -76.21
C HIS A 98 -0.86 16.63 -75.07
N LEU A 99 -0.26 16.26 -73.94
CA LEU A 99 -0.98 15.69 -72.80
C LEU A 99 -1.81 16.72 -72.02
N ARG A 100 -1.38 17.99 -71.96
CA ARG A 100 -2.03 19.04 -71.15
C ARG A 100 -3.49 19.36 -71.55
N ALA A 101 -3.91 18.95 -72.76
CA ALA A 101 -5.29 19.08 -73.23
C ALA A 101 -6.22 17.98 -72.67
N GLN A 102 -5.67 16.85 -72.21
CA GLN A 102 -6.45 15.75 -71.64
C GLN A 102 -6.90 16.09 -70.22
N PRO A 103 -8.08 15.61 -69.76
CA PRO A 103 -8.62 15.92 -68.43
C PRO A 103 -7.69 15.46 -67.29
N ALA A 104 -7.03 14.31 -67.48
CA ALA A 104 -5.95 13.81 -66.64
C ALA A 104 -4.88 13.19 -67.54
N TRP A 105 -3.62 13.25 -67.12
CA TRP A 105 -2.50 12.72 -67.89
C TRP A 105 -1.40 12.18 -66.99
N GLN A 106 -0.60 11.27 -67.55
CA GLN A 106 0.59 10.73 -66.93
C GLN A 106 1.76 10.79 -67.92
N LEU A 107 2.87 11.35 -67.46
CA LEU A 107 4.12 11.47 -68.19
C LEU A 107 5.14 10.50 -67.58
N ARG A 108 5.48 9.46 -68.33
CA ARG A 108 6.48 8.44 -67.95
C ARG A 108 7.66 8.53 -68.90
N LEU A 109 8.87 8.54 -68.36
CA LEU A 109 10.09 8.41 -69.16
C LEU A 109 10.35 6.93 -69.47
N ASP A 110 10.91 6.63 -70.63
CA ASP A 110 11.31 5.28 -71.04
C ASP A 110 12.62 4.86 -70.35
N MET A 111 12.66 5.03 -69.02
CA MET A 111 13.78 4.69 -68.16
C MET A 111 13.26 3.76 -67.06
N PRO A 112 13.90 2.62 -66.76
CA PRO A 112 13.35 1.61 -65.85
C PRO A 112 13.13 2.03 -64.38
N ARG A 113 13.35 3.30 -64.05
CA ARG A 113 13.64 3.78 -62.68
C ARG A 113 13.15 5.21 -62.37
N SER A 114 12.33 5.83 -63.23
CA SER A 114 11.74 7.16 -62.96
C SER A 114 10.31 7.06 -62.44
N MET A 115 9.97 7.82 -61.40
CA MET A 115 8.57 7.98 -60.99
C MET A 115 7.78 8.77 -62.06
N PRO A 116 6.53 8.38 -62.40
CA PRO A 116 5.74 9.12 -63.37
C PRO A 116 5.29 10.47 -62.80
N ILE A 117 5.30 11.51 -63.65
CA ILE A 117 4.66 12.79 -63.34
C ILE A 117 3.19 12.69 -63.75
N ASN A 118 2.29 12.98 -62.83
CA ASN A 118 0.86 12.89 -63.04
C ASN A 118 0.26 14.28 -63.02
N GLY A 119 -0.78 14.54 -63.79
CA GLY A 119 -1.42 15.85 -63.74
C GLY A 119 -2.81 15.89 -64.36
N VAL A 120 -3.35 17.10 -64.33
CA VAL A 120 -4.70 17.44 -64.80
C VAL A 120 -4.63 18.34 -66.03
N GLY A 121 -5.70 18.41 -66.80
CA GLY A 121 -5.77 19.25 -68.00
C GLY A 121 -5.78 20.74 -67.69
N ASP A 122 -5.52 21.58 -68.71
CA ASP A 122 -5.59 23.04 -68.59
C ASP A 122 -6.96 23.53 -68.09
N GLY A 123 -8.05 22.93 -68.56
CA GLY A 123 -9.41 23.27 -68.14
C GLY A 123 -9.73 22.94 -66.68
N TRP A 124 -8.89 22.14 -66.01
CA TRP A 124 -9.03 21.87 -64.58
C TRP A 124 -8.50 23.05 -63.74
N LEU A 125 -7.44 23.71 -64.20
CA LEU A 125 -6.77 24.79 -63.47
C LEU A 125 -7.62 26.04 -63.32
N THR A 126 -8.53 26.30 -64.27
CA THR A 126 -9.43 27.46 -64.22
C THR A 126 -10.45 27.39 -63.07
N GLN A 127 -10.56 26.25 -62.39
CA GLN A 127 -11.51 26.04 -61.29
C GLN A 127 -11.02 26.61 -59.95
N ASP A 128 -9.71 26.87 -59.79
CA ASP A 128 -9.14 27.39 -58.54
C ASP A 128 -8.05 28.42 -58.83
N ALA A 129 -8.26 29.66 -58.38
CA ALA A 129 -7.35 30.78 -58.61
C ALA A 129 -5.94 30.60 -57.99
N LEU A 130 -5.78 29.68 -57.01
CA LEU A 130 -4.46 29.36 -56.48
C LEU A 130 -3.58 28.60 -57.48
N LEU A 131 -4.19 27.97 -58.48
CA LEU A 131 -3.54 27.08 -59.44
C LEU A 131 -3.32 27.81 -60.75
N GLN A 132 -2.10 27.74 -61.27
CA GLN A 132 -1.70 28.45 -62.47
C GLN A 132 -0.53 27.74 -63.16
N ARG A 133 -0.56 27.73 -64.49
CA ARG A 133 0.57 27.35 -65.35
C ARG A 133 1.23 28.62 -65.86
N ASP A 134 2.23 29.11 -65.16
CA ASP A 134 3.04 30.25 -65.62
C ASP A 134 3.93 29.81 -66.79
N PRO A 135 3.73 30.32 -68.02
CA PRO A 135 4.50 29.90 -69.18
C PRO A 135 6.01 30.15 -69.05
N GLN A 136 6.42 31.15 -68.27
CA GLN A 136 7.84 31.47 -68.09
C GLN A 136 8.57 30.47 -67.18
N ARG A 137 7.82 29.80 -66.30
CA ARG A 137 8.36 28.93 -65.24
C ARG A 137 8.06 27.45 -65.45
N LEU A 138 7.02 27.14 -66.24
CA LEU A 138 6.51 25.78 -66.43
C LEU A 138 7.55 24.79 -66.95
N ASP A 139 8.34 25.19 -67.95
CA ASP A 139 9.33 24.31 -68.57
C ASP A 139 10.45 23.96 -67.59
N GLY A 140 10.92 24.95 -66.82
CA GLY A 140 11.93 24.76 -65.77
C GLY A 140 11.40 23.90 -64.63
N GLU A 141 10.16 24.15 -64.19
CA GLU A 141 9.51 23.36 -63.14
C GLU A 141 9.31 21.90 -63.55
N LEU A 142 8.87 21.65 -64.78
CA LEU A 142 8.67 20.30 -65.28
C LEU A 142 9.99 19.54 -65.41
N ARG A 143 11.08 20.20 -65.83
CA ARG A 143 12.42 19.60 -65.86
C ARG A 143 12.92 19.28 -64.45
N ALA A 144 12.81 20.22 -63.52
CA ALA A 144 13.15 20.00 -62.11
C ALA A 144 12.35 18.83 -61.50
N ALA A 145 11.05 18.75 -61.84
CA ALA A 145 10.18 17.64 -61.43
C ALA A 145 10.63 16.30 -62.05
N LEU A 146 11.07 16.26 -63.30
CA LEU A 146 11.62 15.06 -63.93
C LEU A 146 12.91 14.61 -63.23
N GLU A 147 13.83 15.54 -62.94
CA GLU A 147 15.05 15.24 -62.18
C GLU A 147 14.71 14.70 -60.79
N PHE A 148 13.79 15.36 -60.10
CA PHE A 148 13.31 14.95 -58.79
C PHE A 148 12.69 13.55 -58.81
N SER A 149 11.97 13.19 -59.88
CA SER A 149 11.33 11.88 -60.04
C SER A 149 12.32 10.71 -60.02
N PHE A 150 13.58 10.93 -60.40
CA PHE A 150 14.63 9.93 -60.32
C PHE A 150 15.16 9.77 -58.89
N ILE A 151 15.21 10.83 -58.09
CA ILE A 151 15.69 10.74 -56.71
C ILE A 151 14.62 10.13 -55.82
N LEU A 152 13.34 10.43 -56.09
CA LEU A 152 12.23 9.93 -55.30
C LEU A 152 12.11 8.39 -55.31
N GLN A 153 12.71 7.72 -56.31
CA GLN A 153 12.76 6.25 -56.34
C GLN A 153 13.53 5.64 -55.16
N PHE A 154 14.45 6.40 -54.55
CA PHE A 154 15.28 5.91 -53.46
C PHE A 154 14.56 5.94 -52.11
N SER A 155 13.33 6.48 -52.04
CA SER A 155 12.46 6.24 -50.89
C SER A 155 11.97 4.80 -50.92
N ASP A 156 12.29 4.02 -49.90
CA ASP A 156 11.80 2.66 -49.79
C ASP A 156 10.54 2.66 -48.95
N ALA A 157 9.40 2.61 -49.62
CA ALA A 157 8.14 2.66 -48.92
C ALA A 157 7.85 1.40 -48.08
N ALA A 158 8.66 0.34 -48.08
CA ALA A 158 8.55 -0.74 -47.10
C ALA A 158 9.28 -0.38 -45.80
N ASN A 159 10.47 0.20 -45.92
CA ASN A 159 11.41 0.41 -44.83
C ASN A 159 11.34 1.82 -44.21
N ASP A 160 10.91 2.81 -44.97
CA ASP A 160 10.82 4.20 -44.51
C ASP A 160 9.69 4.39 -43.50
N PHE A 161 9.91 5.29 -42.53
CA PHE A 161 8.90 5.63 -41.53
C PHE A 161 7.73 6.45 -42.10
N HIS A 162 7.98 7.29 -43.11
CA HIS A 162 6.92 7.96 -43.86
C HIS A 162 6.27 6.97 -44.84
N SER A 163 4.96 7.09 -45.04
CA SER A 163 4.20 6.17 -45.89
C SER A 163 4.24 6.55 -47.36
N ARG A 164 4.27 7.86 -47.63
CA ARG A 164 4.21 8.39 -48.99
C ARG A 164 4.79 9.79 -49.02
N PHE A 165 5.50 10.09 -50.09
CA PHE A 165 6.01 11.42 -50.39
C PHE A 165 5.29 11.99 -51.61
N TRP A 166 5.06 13.29 -51.60
CA TRP A 166 4.43 14.03 -52.68
C TRP A 166 5.18 15.31 -53.01
N TYR A 167 5.26 15.64 -54.29
CA TYR A 167 5.39 17.02 -54.76
C TYR A 167 4.07 17.40 -55.44
N THR A 168 3.38 18.42 -54.96
CA THR A 168 2.15 18.93 -55.58
C THR A 168 2.41 20.32 -56.14
N SER A 169 2.35 20.47 -57.46
CA SER A 169 2.56 21.73 -58.17
C SER A 169 1.27 22.53 -58.30
N ARG A 170 1.37 23.86 -58.33
CA ARG A 170 0.27 24.76 -58.74
C ARG A 170 -0.01 24.69 -60.24
N ALA A 171 0.93 24.22 -61.04
CA ALA A 171 0.80 24.05 -62.49
C ALA A 171 0.02 22.78 -62.89
N GLY A 172 -0.76 22.19 -61.98
CA GLY A 172 -1.66 21.09 -62.35
C GLY A 172 -0.98 19.74 -62.45
N PHE A 173 0.13 19.51 -61.75
CA PHE A 173 0.80 18.22 -61.75
C PHE A 173 1.37 17.86 -60.38
N TYR A 174 1.70 16.60 -60.19
CA TYR A 174 2.28 16.08 -58.98
C TYR A 174 3.15 14.85 -59.24
N ILE A 175 4.05 14.57 -58.29
CA ILE A 175 4.86 13.36 -58.24
C ILE A 175 4.59 12.70 -56.89
N SER A 176 4.48 11.38 -56.88
CA SER A 176 4.30 10.58 -55.65
C SER A 176 5.30 9.44 -55.63
N SER A 177 5.82 9.09 -54.45
CA SER A 177 6.61 7.86 -54.28
C SER A 177 5.76 6.59 -54.43
N ARG A 178 4.43 6.73 -54.33
CA ARG A 178 3.42 5.71 -54.64
C ARG A 178 2.39 6.30 -55.60
N PRO A 179 2.67 6.36 -56.90
CA PRO A 179 1.75 6.94 -57.87
C PRO A 179 0.48 6.09 -58.00
N PRO A 180 -0.71 6.69 -58.20
CA PRO A 180 -1.92 5.92 -58.48
C PRO A 180 -1.74 5.10 -59.77
N GLN A 181 -2.31 3.90 -59.77
CA GLN A 181 -2.21 2.97 -60.91
C GLN A 181 -3.23 3.27 -62.01
N ASP A 182 -4.36 3.91 -61.65
CA ASP A 182 -5.45 4.24 -62.57
C ASP A 182 -5.41 5.72 -62.99
N LEU A 183 -5.65 5.98 -64.28
CA LEU A 183 -5.76 7.31 -64.87
C LEU A 183 -6.94 8.09 -64.28
N ALA A 184 -8.06 7.43 -63.94
CA ALA A 184 -9.22 8.08 -63.34
C ALA A 184 -8.93 8.59 -61.92
N ALA A 185 -8.03 7.92 -61.19
CA ALA A 185 -7.62 8.30 -59.84
C ALA A 185 -6.67 9.51 -59.82
N LEU A 186 -6.04 9.89 -60.94
CA LEU A 186 -5.04 10.96 -60.98
C LEU A 186 -5.64 12.33 -60.69
N ALA A 187 -6.74 12.68 -61.37
CA ALA A 187 -7.43 13.95 -61.15
C ALA A 187 -8.02 14.04 -59.73
N ALA A 188 -8.60 12.94 -59.23
CA ALA A 188 -9.14 12.87 -57.87
C ALA A 188 -8.03 13.02 -56.80
N SER A 189 -6.87 12.41 -57.02
CA SER A 189 -5.70 12.55 -56.15
C SER A 189 -5.20 14.00 -56.13
N TYR A 190 -5.05 14.63 -57.29
CA TYR A 190 -4.64 16.03 -57.37
C TYR A 190 -5.64 16.97 -56.70
N ALA A 191 -6.95 16.80 -56.97
CA ALA A 191 -8.02 17.54 -56.32
C ALA A 191 -7.98 17.42 -54.79
N THR A 192 -7.76 16.19 -54.31
CA THR A 192 -7.64 15.90 -52.88
C THR A 192 -6.46 16.64 -52.28
N MET A 193 -5.30 16.64 -52.93
CA MET A 193 -4.08 17.28 -52.43
C MET A 193 -4.19 18.80 -52.37
N VAL A 194 -4.66 19.44 -53.44
CA VAL A 194 -4.77 20.91 -53.50
C VAL A 194 -5.90 21.48 -52.64
N SER A 195 -6.90 20.66 -52.31
CA SER A 195 -7.93 21.03 -51.33
C SER A 195 -7.44 20.98 -49.88
N ARG A 196 -6.31 20.32 -49.58
CA ARG A 196 -5.85 20.18 -48.19
C ARG A 196 -5.41 21.51 -47.58
N PRO A 197 -5.65 21.72 -46.27
CA PRO A 197 -5.24 22.95 -45.58
C PRO A 197 -3.74 23.23 -45.69
N TRP A 198 -2.90 22.19 -45.68
CA TRP A 198 -1.45 22.35 -45.77
C TRP A 198 -0.98 22.84 -47.14
N PHE A 199 -1.68 22.50 -48.23
CA PHE A 199 -1.35 23.00 -49.57
C PHE A 199 -1.74 24.47 -49.69
N ARG A 200 -2.99 24.81 -49.35
CA ARG A 200 -3.51 26.17 -49.42
C ARG A 200 -2.76 27.15 -48.51
N ALA A 201 -2.28 26.68 -47.36
CA ALA A 201 -1.46 27.48 -46.45
C ALA A 201 -0.09 27.88 -47.03
N GLY A 202 0.41 27.17 -48.05
CA GLY A 202 1.66 27.50 -48.75
C GLY A 202 1.59 28.86 -49.47
N ALA A 203 0.41 29.25 -49.96
CA ALA A 203 0.20 30.51 -50.67
C ALA A 203 0.43 31.76 -49.81
N ALA A 204 0.19 31.65 -48.49
CA ALA A 204 0.20 32.77 -47.56
C ALA A 204 1.55 32.97 -46.85
N GLN A 205 2.64 32.35 -47.31
CA GLN A 205 3.80 32.11 -46.44
C GLN A 205 5.18 32.26 -47.07
N ALA A 206 6.06 32.94 -46.34
CA ALA A 206 7.48 33.10 -46.67
C ALA A 206 8.41 32.19 -45.82
N GLY A 207 7.86 31.22 -45.08
CA GLY A 207 8.61 30.41 -44.11
C GLY A 207 9.26 29.16 -44.72
N LEU A 208 10.53 28.94 -44.41
CA LEU A 208 11.31 27.79 -44.87
C LEU A 208 11.29 26.57 -43.93
N GLN A 209 10.37 26.52 -42.95
CA GLN A 209 10.30 25.44 -41.97
C GLN A 209 9.15 24.45 -42.31
N PRO A 210 9.34 23.13 -42.06
CA PRO A 210 8.28 22.14 -42.23
C PRO A 210 7.07 22.43 -41.34
N ARG A 211 5.88 22.05 -41.81
CA ARG A 211 4.61 22.21 -41.10
C ARG A 211 3.81 20.93 -41.01
N TRP A 212 3.32 20.65 -39.82
CA TRP A 212 2.41 19.56 -39.55
C TRP A 212 0.95 19.99 -39.76
N SER A 213 0.23 19.25 -40.58
CA SER A 213 -1.21 19.41 -40.74
C SER A 213 -1.97 18.71 -39.62
N GLY A 214 -3.27 19.02 -39.48
CA GLY A 214 -4.16 18.16 -38.69
C GLY A 214 -4.33 16.78 -39.33
N VAL A 215 -4.85 15.83 -38.56
CA VAL A 215 -5.17 14.49 -39.03
C VAL A 215 -6.25 14.56 -40.10
N TYR A 216 -6.08 13.82 -41.20
CA TYR A 216 -7.12 13.65 -42.22
C TYR A 216 -7.23 12.21 -42.68
N GLN A 217 -8.35 11.89 -43.35
CA GLN A 217 -8.55 10.58 -43.97
C GLN A 217 -7.84 10.49 -45.32
N GLY A 218 -6.93 9.53 -45.42
CA GLY A 218 -6.23 9.18 -46.65
C GLY A 218 -7.14 8.80 -47.79
N ALA A 219 -6.56 8.67 -48.98
CA ALA A 219 -7.27 8.10 -50.11
C ALA A 219 -7.45 6.58 -49.89
N GLU A 220 -8.54 6.00 -50.40
CA GLU A 220 -8.77 4.55 -50.54
C GLU A 220 -8.21 3.65 -49.40
N GLN A 221 -8.96 3.51 -48.30
CA GLN A 221 -8.67 2.57 -47.19
C GLN A 221 -7.37 2.79 -46.40
N GLU A 222 -6.60 3.86 -46.65
CA GLU A 222 -5.35 4.16 -45.94
C GLU A 222 -5.56 4.65 -44.48
N GLY A 223 -6.79 5.01 -44.13
CA GLY A 223 -7.16 5.47 -42.80
C GLY A 223 -6.64 6.88 -42.46
N PRO A 224 -6.67 7.26 -41.16
CA PRO A 224 -6.22 8.57 -40.74
C PRO A 224 -4.69 8.68 -40.84
N MET A 225 -4.24 9.85 -41.30
CA MET A 225 -2.84 10.16 -41.51
C MET A 225 -2.49 11.57 -41.03
N LEU A 226 -1.23 11.72 -40.63
CA LEU A 226 -0.59 12.98 -40.30
C LEU A 226 0.32 13.38 -41.46
N THR A 227 0.38 14.66 -41.82
CA THR A 227 1.22 15.11 -42.94
C THR A 227 2.17 16.22 -42.51
N ALA A 228 3.44 16.04 -42.85
CA ALA A 228 4.43 17.11 -42.84
C ALA A 228 4.50 17.74 -44.24
N SER A 229 4.57 19.05 -44.33
CA SER A 229 4.56 19.78 -45.60
C SER A 229 5.55 20.93 -45.62
N MET A 230 6.06 21.25 -46.79
CA MET A 230 7.07 22.29 -46.98
C MET A 230 6.87 22.96 -48.34
N PRO A 231 6.68 24.29 -48.40
CA PRO A 231 6.52 24.98 -49.67
C PRO A 231 7.84 24.99 -50.46
N VAL A 232 7.72 24.86 -51.77
CA VAL A 232 8.81 25.04 -52.74
C VAL A 232 8.69 26.46 -53.29
N ILE A 233 9.63 27.31 -52.89
CA ILE A 233 9.67 28.72 -53.26
C ILE A 233 11.05 29.00 -53.84
N ASP A 234 11.07 29.63 -55.01
CA ASP A 234 12.29 30.12 -55.64
C ASP A 234 12.00 31.48 -56.29
N ASP A 235 12.92 32.43 -56.12
CA ASP A 235 12.76 33.84 -56.53
C ASP A 235 11.40 34.48 -56.14
N GLY A 236 10.97 34.24 -54.89
CA GLY A 236 9.68 34.73 -54.37
C GLY A 236 8.44 34.08 -54.98
N TYR A 237 8.59 33.15 -55.94
CA TYR A 237 7.51 32.41 -56.55
C TYR A 237 7.30 31.07 -55.86
N TRP A 238 6.08 30.85 -55.36
CA TRP A 238 5.66 29.56 -54.83
C TRP A 238 5.25 28.62 -55.97
N TYR A 239 6.05 27.59 -56.24
CA TYR A 239 5.76 26.59 -57.30
C TYR A 239 4.73 25.56 -56.85
N GLY A 240 4.81 25.16 -55.58
CA GLY A 240 4.00 24.08 -55.04
C GLY A 240 4.50 23.66 -53.67
N THR A 241 4.08 22.49 -53.22
CA THR A 241 4.37 22.02 -51.86
C THR A 241 4.84 20.57 -51.90
N LEU A 242 5.94 20.31 -51.21
CA LEU A 242 6.37 18.96 -50.87
C LEU A 242 5.61 18.51 -49.62
N SER A 243 5.15 17.27 -49.58
CA SER A 243 4.49 16.72 -48.40
C SER A 243 4.82 15.25 -48.18
N MET A 244 4.83 14.84 -46.91
CA MET A 244 5.07 13.48 -46.46
C MET A 244 3.94 13.04 -45.55
N ASP A 245 3.33 11.91 -45.88
CA ASP A 245 2.21 11.34 -45.13
C ASP A 245 2.70 10.22 -44.22
N PHE A 246 2.23 10.23 -42.98
CA PHE A 246 2.48 9.23 -41.96
C PHE A 246 1.16 8.55 -41.62
N THR A 247 1.01 7.28 -42.00
CA THR A 247 -0.23 6.54 -41.73
C THR A 247 -0.31 6.13 -40.26
N GLN A 248 -1.53 6.05 -39.73
CA GLN A 248 -1.79 5.52 -38.39
C GLN A 248 -1.10 4.16 -38.17
N GLN A 249 -1.11 3.28 -39.17
CA GLN A 249 -0.49 1.95 -39.08
C GLN A 249 1.02 2.01 -38.85
N ARG A 250 1.76 2.90 -39.54
CA ARG A 250 3.21 3.04 -39.33
C ARG A 250 3.53 3.60 -37.97
N ILE A 251 2.79 4.64 -37.56
CA ILE A 251 2.95 5.23 -36.23
C ILE A 251 2.67 4.16 -35.17
N ALA A 252 1.55 3.44 -35.26
CA ALA A 252 1.21 2.38 -34.31
C ALA A 252 2.23 1.23 -34.32
N GLY A 253 2.75 0.85 -35.49
CA GLY A 253 3.82 -0.16 -35.62
C GLY A 253 5.10 0.27 -34.91
N LEU A 254 5.55 1.51 -35.12
CA LEU A 254 6.71 2.06 -34.42
C LEU A 254 6.48 2.14 -32.91
N LEU A 255 5.30 2.63 -32.47
CA LEU A 255 4.90 2.65 -31.07
C LEU A 255 4.96 1.24 -30.45
N ASN A 256 4.58 0.20 -31.20
CA ASN A 256 4.64 -1.17 -30.73
C ASN A 256 6.08 -1.68 -30.59
N THR A 257 6.94 -1.36 -31.55
CA THR A 257 8.36 -1.76 -31.56
C THR A 257 9.16 -1.05 -30.45
N LEU A 258 8.88 0.23 -30.22
CA LEU A 258 9.54 1.02 -29.17
C LEU A 258 8.98 0.72 -27.78
N ARG A 259 7.78 0.11 -27.67
CA ARG A 259 7.14 -0.18 -26.39
C ARG A 259 7.99 -1.14 -25.57
N HIS A 260 8.47 -0.65 -24.43
CA HIS A 260 9.07 -1.47 -23.40
C HIS A 260 8.00 -2.11 -22.50
N GLY A 261 8.36 -3.17 -21.78
CA GLY A 261 7.46 -3.89 -20.87
C GLY A 261 6.82 -3.03 -19.76
N ALA A 262 7.30 -1.81 -19.53
CA ALA A 262 6.74 -0.85 -18.57
C ALA A 262 5.44 -0.15 -19.06
N LEU A 263 5.21 -0.07 -20.38
CA LEU A 263 4.03 0.59 -20.96
C LEU A 263 3.00 -0.43 -21.46
N GLN A 264 2.45 -1.24 -20.56
CA GLN A 264 1.46 -2.27 -20.95
C GLN A 264 0.03 -1.71 -21.11
N GLY A 265 -0.15 -0.40 -20.99
CA GLY A 265 -1.43 0.29 -21.19
C GLY A 265 -1.82 0.49 -22.64
N SER A 266 -2.90 1.23 -22.87
CA SER A 266 -3.20 1.80 -24.18
C SER A 266 -2.42 3.09 -24.35
N VAL A 267 -1.61 3.17 -25.40
CA VAL A 267 -0.85 4.37 -25.76
C VAL A 267 -1.56 5.07 -26.91
N LEU A 268 -1.92 6.34 -26.74
CA LEU A 268 -2.61 7.15 -27.74
C LEU A 268 -1.71 8.32 -28.14
N LEU A 269 -1.58 8.53 -29.43
CA LEU A 269 -1.02 9.75 -30.00
C LEU A 269 -2.18 10.69 -30.34
N LEU A 270 -2.17 11.88 -29.76
CA LEU A 270 -3.14 12.95 -30.03
C LEU A 270 -2.48 14.09 -30.81
N ASP A 271 -3.21 14.72 -31.72
CA ASP A 271 -2.75 15.94 -32.39
C ASP A 271 -2.97 17.20 -31.52
N LYS A 272 -2.62 18.39 -32.05
CA LYS A 272 -2.83 19.69 -31.39
C LYS A 272 -4.29 20.00 -31.05
N THR A 273 -5.24 19.36 -31.74
CA THR A 273 -6.68 19.48 -31.49
C THR A 273 -7.19 18.39 -30.54
N LEU A 274 -6.28 17.59 -29.97
CA LEU A 274 -6.53 16.47 -29.06
C LEU A 274 -7.37 15.35 -29.70
N GLN A 275 -7.33 15.24 -31.03
CA GLN A 275 -7.91 14.14 -31.78
C GLN A 275 -6.92 12.98 -31.86
N PRO A 276 -7.38 11.72 -31.74
CA PRO A 276 -6.51 10.56 -31.84
C PRO A 276 -5.98 10.39 -33.26
N VAL A 277 -4.66 10.36 -33.39
CA VAL A 277 -3.92 10.10 -34.64
C VAL A 277 -3.63 8.60 -34.76
N ALA A 278 -3.11 8.02 -33.68
CA ALA A 278 -2.79 6.60 -33.60
C ALA A 278 -3.00 6.08 -32.19
N SER A 279 -3.26 4.78 -32.07
CA SER A 279 -3.46 4.12 -30.80
C SER A 279 -2.85 2.73 -30.83
N LEU A 280 -2.13 2.40 -29.77
CA LEU A 280 -1.60 1.08 -29.49
C LEU A 280 -2.47 0.45 -28.40
N ASN A 281 -3.07 -0.71 -28.70
CA ASN A 281 -4.15 -1.35 -27.93
C ASN A 281 -5.41 -0.47 -27.85
N VAL A 282 -6.57 -1.05 -28.15
CA VAL A 282 -7.85 -0.37 -27.90
C VAL A 282 -8.07 -0.38 -26.39
N PRO A 283 -8.34 0.77 -25.73
CA PRO A 283 -8.70 0.79 -24.33
C PRO A 283 -9.88 -0.16 -24.12
N ASP A 284 -9.77 -1.13 -23.20
CA ASP A 284 -10.82 -2.12 -22.90
C ASP A 284 -12.14 -1.41 -22.51
N GLY A 285 -12.96 -1.09 -23.50
CA GLY A 285 -14.40 -0.78 -23.45
C GLY A 285 -14.88 0.38 -22.57
N LYS A 286 -14.04 1.06 -21.79
CA LYS A 286 -14.45 2.19 -20.94
C LYS A 286 -13.70 3.46 -21.36
N THR A 287 -14.25 4.11 -22.37
CA THR A 287 -13.91 5.49 -22.70
C THR A 287 -14.18 6.39 -21.50
N LEU A 288 -13.24 7.31 -21.23
CA LEU A 288 -13.40 8.32 -20.18
C LEU A 288 -14.73 9.06 -20.35
N SER A 289 -15.39 9.38 -19.22
CA SER A 289 -16.57 10.25 -19.26
C SER A 289 -16.21 11.59 -19.91
N ARG A 290 -17.22 12.27 -20.49
CA ARG A 290 -17.03 13.58 -21.13
C ARG A 290 -16.38 14.61 -20.19
N ALA A 291 -16.78 14.60 -18.92
CA ALA A 291 -16.23 15.46 -17.88
C ALA A 291 -14.75 15.13 -17.58
N ALA A 292 -14.42 13.84 -17.41
CA ALA A 292 -13.05 13.41 -17.18
C ALA A 292 -12.13 13.74 -18.36
N ARG A 293 -12.63 13.59 -19.60
CA ARG A 293 -11.89 13.96 -20.82
C ARG A 293 -11.63 15.46 -20.90
N GLN A 294 -12.61 16.30 -20.56
CA GLN A 294 -12.43 17.76 -20.50
C GLN A 294 -11.38 18.17 -19.46
N GLN A 295 -11.41 17.56 -18.28
CA GLN A 295 -10.43 17.85 -17.22
C GLN A 295 -9.01 17.45 -17.64
N LEU A 296 -8.84 16.28 -18.25
CA LEU A 296 -7.56 15.83 -18.80
C LEU A 296 -7.02 16.83 -19.82
N TYR A 297 -7.86 17.22 -20.79
CA TYR A 297 -7.47 18.13 -21.87
C TYR A 297 -7.13 19.53 -21.38
N ALA A 298 -7.85 20.03 -20.37
CA ALA A 298 -7.50 21.30 -19.72
C ALA A 298 -6.10 21.24 -19.10
N GLN A 299 -5.75 20.16 -18.39
CA GLN A 299 -4.41 20.02 -17.80
C GLN A 299 -3.30 19.85 -18.84
N MET A 300 -3.53 19.05 -19.89
CA MET A 300 -2.56 18.85 -20.97
C MET A 300 -2.19 20.16 -21.69
N THR A 301 -3.15 21.08 -21.79
CA THR A 301 -2.92 22.39 -22.42
C THR A 301 -1.98 23.27 -21.58
N HIS A 302 -2.03 23.16 -20.25
CA HIS A 302 -1.19 23.95 -19.36
C HIS A 302 0.15 23.30 -19.01
N GLN A 303 0.22 21.97 -19.01
CA GLN A 303 1.43 21.23 -18.62
C GLN A 303 1.91 20.32 -19.76
N PRO A 304 3.14 20.50 -20.26
CA PRO A 304 3.68 19.71 -21.38
C PRO A 304 3.90 18.25 -20.99
N TYR A 305 3.98 17.92 -19.72
CA TYR A 305 3.98 16.56 -19.22
C TYR A 305 3.20 16.50 -17.92
N GLY A 306 2.64 15.34 -17.60
CA GLY A 306 1.94 15.17 -16.34
C GLY A 306 1.34 13.78 -16.17
N ALA A 307 0.77 13.56 -15.00
CA ALA A 307 0.00 12.37 -14.71
C ALA A 307 -1.19 12.74 -13.84
N LEU A 308 -2.33 12.11 -14.13
CA LEU A 308 -3.58 12.34 -13.44
C LEU A 308 -4.30 11.01 -13.26
N ARG A 309 -4.90 10.84 -12.08
CA ARG A 309 -5.80 9.72 -11.82
C ARG A 309 -7.23 10.20 -11.99
N LEU A 310 -7.91 9.64 -13.00
CA LEU A 310 -9.30 9.94 -13.30
C LEU A 310 -10.10 8.66 -13.24
N GLU A 311 -11.20 8.68 -12.49
CA GLU A 311 -12.09 7.51 -12.32
C GLU A 311 -11.31 6.27 -11.84
N ARG A 312 -11.20 5.23 -12.68
CA ARG A 312 -10.44 4.00 -12.41
C ARG A 312 -9.19 3.85 -13.27
N GLN A 313 -8.76 4.95 -13.90
CA GLN A 313 -7.66 4.98 -14.84
C GLN A 313 -6.55 5.90 -14.34
N PHE A 314 -5.31 5.45 -14.52
CA PHE A 314 -4.12 6.27 -14.40
C PHE A 314 -3.72 6.71 -15.80
N ILE A 315 -3.57 8.01 -15.98
CA ILE A 315 -3.30 8.63 -17.28
C ILE A 315 -2.06 9.48 -17.14
N SER A 316 -1.06 9.21 -17.96
CA SER A 316 0.15 10.02 -18.06
C SER A 316 0.32 10.54 -19.49
N TRP A 317 0.85 11.75 -19.63
CA TRP A 317 1.04 12.38 -20.93
C TRP A 317 2.37 13.10 -21.04
N ILE A 318 2.81 13.25 -22.28
CA ILE A 318 3.97 14.05 -22.65
C ILE A 318 3.75 14.69 -24.01
N LYS A 319 4.07 15.98 -24.14
CA LYS A 319 3.95 16.77 -25.36
C LYS A 319 5.15 16.50 -26.25
N LEU A 320 4.89 16.22 -27.53
CA LEU A 320 5.91 16.07 -28.56
C LEU A 320 6.53 17.43 -28.94
N ARG A 321 7.82 17.41 -29.26
CA ARG A 321 8.63 18.58 -29.65
C ARG A 321 8.46 18.90 -31.14
N ASN A 322 8.52 17.88 -31.98
CA ASN A 322 8.52 18.05 -33.45
C ASN A 322 7.11 18.15 -34.02
N VAL A 323 6.18 17.31 -33.53
CA VAL A 323 4.76 17.35 -33.89
C VAL A 323 4.04 18.08 -32.77
N ASP A 324 3.21 19.08 -33.09
CA ASP A 324 2.36 19.73 -32.08
C ASP A 324 1.25 18.75 -31.69
N GLY A 325 1.53 17.91 -30.70
CA GLY A 325 0.71 16.77 -30.29
C GLY A 325 1.18 16.18 -28.96
N TYR A 326 0.43 15.19 -28.46
CA TYR A 326 0.67 14.58 -27.16
C TYR A 326 0.66 13.06 -27.26
N LEU A 327 1.61 12.43 -26.58
CA LEU A 327 1.58 11.02 -26.31
C LEU A 327 0.92 10.80 -24.95
N VAL A 328 -0.09 9.93 -24.90
CA VAL A 328 -0.89 9.67 -23.71
C VAL A 328 -0.90 8.17 -23.43
N ASN A 329 -0.45 7.76 -22.25
CA ASN A 329 -0.60 6.39 -21.76
C ASN A 329 -1.78 6.32 -20.80
N GLN A 330 -2.70 5.39 -21.05
CA GLN A 330 -3.87 5.14 -20.23
C GLN A 330 -3.83 3.70 -19.71
N GLN A 331 -3.98 3.53 -18.39
CA GLN A 331 -3.98 2.22 -17.74
C GLN A 331 -5.14 2.11 -16.75
N THR A 332 -5.82 0.97 -16.76
CA THR A 332 -6.82 0.68 -15.72
C THR A 332 -6.15 0.17 -14.45
N LEU A 333 -6.77 0.46 -13.30
CA LEU A 333 -6.39 -0.08 -11.99
C LEU A 333 -6.22 -1.62 -12.00
N THR A 334 -7.09 -2.32 -12.72
CA THR A 334 -7.07 -3.77 -12.85
C THR A 334 -5.92 -4.28 -13.71
N GLN A 335 -5.55 -3.54 -14.76
CA GLN A 335 -4.35 -3.87 -15.56
C GLN A 335 -3.08 -3.63 -14.73
N GLY A 336 -3.00 -2.53 -13.97
CA GLY A 336 -1.89 -2.30 -13.03
C GLY A 336 -1.77 -3.37 -11.94
N LEU A 337 -2.90 -3.88 -11.42
CA LEU A 337 -2.92 -4.97 -10.44
C LEU A 337 -2.52 -6.34 -11.02
N ARG A 338 -2.65 -6.56 -12.33
CA ARG A 338 -2.26 -7.83 -12.99
C ARG A 338 -0.78 -7.87 -13.38
N GLN A 339 -0.12 -6.72 -13.45
CA GLN A 339 1.31 -6.59 -13.71
C GLN A 339 2.15 -7.14 -12.54
N ASP A 340 3.46 -7.31 -12.77
CA ASP A 340 4.41 -7.82 -11.77
C ASP A 340 4.38 -7.01 -10.46
N LEU A 341 4.18 -5.69 -10.57
CA LEU A 341 3.97 -4.80 -9.44
C LEU A 341 2.68 -5.08 -8.67
N GLY A 342 1.57 -5.27 -9.38
CA GLY A 342 0.30 -5.61 -8.77
C GLY A 342 0.33 -6.97 -8.05
N ARG A 343 1.04 -7.95 -8.64
CA ARG A 343 1.32 -9.24 -8.00
C ARG A 343 2.20 -9.07 -6.77
N ALA A 344 3.24 -8.25 -6.84
CA ALA A 344 4.09 -7.94 -5.69
C ALA A 344 3.31 -7.25 -4.56
N MET A 345 2.42 -6.30 -4.89
CA MET A 345 1.54 -5.64 -3.93
C MET A 345 0.56 -6.63 -3.29
N LEU A 346 -0.06 -7.50 -4.08
CA LEU A 346 -0.95 -8.55 -3.57
C LEU A 346 -0.19 -9.52 -2.66
N PHE A 347 1.00 -9.95 -3.08
CA PHE A 347 1.87 -10.81 -2.29
C PHE A 347 2.30 -10.16 -0.97
N MET A 348 2.69 -8.88 -0.98
CA MET A 348 2.99 -8.14 0.24
C MET A 348 1.77 -8.02 1.16
N LEU A 349 0.59 -7.75 0.60
CA LEU A 349 -0.65 -7.67 1.37
C LEU A 349 -1.00 -9.02 2.00
N THR A 350 -0.91 -10.12 1.24
CA THR A 350 -1.20 -11.46 1.76
C THR A 350 -0.17 -11.90 2.81
N MET A 351 1.12 -11.64 2.60
CA MET A 351 2.16 -11.84 3.61
C MET A 351 1.90 -11.04 4.88
N TRP A 352 1.49 -9.77 4.75
CA TRP A 352 1.16 -8.92 5.90
C TRP A 352 -0.06 -9.44 6.65
N LEU A 353 -1.13 -9.84 5.95
CA LEU A 353 -2.30 -10.45 6.57
C LEU A 353 -1.96 -11.77 7.29
N LEU A 354 -1.10 -12.60 6.70
CA LEU A 354 -0.60 -13.83 7.33
C LEU A 354 0.20 -13.52 8.59
N PHE A 355 1.07 -12.50 8.54
CA PHE A 355 1.84 -12.05 9.69
C PHE A 355 0.93 -11.52 10.81
N VAL A 356 -0.08 -10.72 10.49
CA VAL A 356 -1.08 -10.22 11.45
C VAL A 356 -1.87 -11.39 12.07
N LEU A 357 -2.26 -12.38 11.26
CA LEU A 357 -2.93 -13.59 11.75
C LEU A 357 -2.05 -14.35 12.74
N LEU A 358 -0.78 -14.58 12.39
CA LEU A 358 0.20 -15.24 13.26
C LEU A 358 0.41 -14.45 14.57
N LEU A 359 0.52 -13.13 14.47
CA LEU A 359 0.67 -12.23 15.61
C LEU A 359 -0.54 -12.32 16.55
N LEU A 360 -1.76 -12.33 16.00
CA LEU A 360 -3.01 -12.48 16.76
C LEU A 360 -3.10 -13.85 17.44
N LEU A 361 -2.72 -14.92 16.75
CA LEU A 361 -2.66 -16.27 17.33
C LEU A 361 -1.64 -16.35 18.47
N ALA A 362 -0.43 -15.83 18.26
CA ALA A 362 0.60 -15.75 19.29
C ALA A 362 0.12 -14.94 20.50
N HIS A 363 -0.54 -13.80 20.26
CA HIS A 363 -1.13 -13.00 21.32
C HIS A 363 -2.14 -13.77 22.17
N GLN A 364 -3.06 -14.49 21.52
CA GLN A 364 -4.06 -15.33 22.21
C GLN A 364 -3.41 -16.43 23.04
N VAL A 365 -2.39 -17.11 22.50
CA VAL A 365 -1.65 -18.17 23.20
C VAL A 365 -0.92 -17.61 24.43
N ILE A 366 -0.18 -16.50 24.28
CA ILE A 366 0.59 -15.90 25.36
C ILE A 366 -0.34 -15.41 26.48
N VAL A 367 -1.44 -14.73 26.15
CA VAL A 367 -2.40 -14.26 27.16
C VAL A 367 -3.02 -15.43 27.92
N ARG A 368 -3.41 -16.52 27.23
CA ARG A 368 -3.93 -17.73 27.87
C ARG A 368 -2.89 -18.38 28.80
N LEU A 369 -1.63 -18.46 28.35
CA LEU A 369 -0.54 -19.02 29.14
C LEU A 369 -0.28 -18.22 30.42
N VAL A 370 -0.16 -16.89 30.30
CA VAL A 370 0.05 -15.99 31.44
C VAL A 370 -1.07 -16.10 32.47
N ARG A 371 -2.34 -16.17 32.01
CA ARG A 371 -3.49 -16.36 32.91
C ARG A 371 -3.44 -17.71 33.63
N ARG A 372 -3.14 -18.81 32.92
CA ARG A 372 -3.02 -20.15 33.51
C ARG A 372 -1.90 -20.24 34.54
N LEU A 373 -0.73 -19.70 34.21
CA LEU A 373 0.41 -19.65 35.12
C LEU A 373 0.08 -18.88 36.39
N SER A 374 -0.57 -17.72 36.26
CA SER A 374 -0.99 -16.91 37.41
C SER A 374 -1.98 -17.65 38.31
N GLN A 375 -2.95 -18.37 37.73
CA GLN A 375 -3.92 -19.17 38.48
C GLN A 375 -3.28 -20.39 39.18
N LEU A 376 -2.36 -21.07 38.50
CA LEU A 376 -1.64 -22.21 39.06
C LEU A 376 -0.75 -21.76 40.23
N SER A 377 0.00 -20.67 40.06
CA SER A 377 0.82 -20.08 41.12
C SER A 377 -0.02 -19.74 42.35
N ALA A 378 -1.17 -19.07 42.18
CA ALA A 378 -2.07 -18.74 43.30
C ALA A 378 -2.64 -19.99 44.00
N ARG A 379 -2.96 -21.05 43.24
CA ARG A 379 -3.45 -22.32 43.82
C ARG A 379 -2.38 -23.07 44.59
N LEU A 380 -1.15 -23.08 44.08
CA LEU A 380 0.00 -23.68 44.76
C LEU A 380 0.33 -22.93 46.04
N GLU A 381 0.37 -21.61 45.98
CA GLU A 381 0.58 -20.75 47.16
C GLU A 381 -0.51 -21.02 48.21
N TRP A 382 -1.78 -21.10 47.81
CA TRP A 382 -2.87 -21.42 48.73
C TRP A 382 -2.70 -22.82 49.38
N ARG A 383 -2.40 -23.86 48.59
CA ARG A 383 -2.20 -25.22 49.14
C ARG A 383 -0.96 -25.32 50.03
N ALA A 384 0.09 -24.58 49.71
CA ALA A 384 1.31 -24.52 50.50
C ALA A 384 1.14 -23.71 51.79
N SER A 385 0.16 -22.81 51.85
CA SER A 385 0.00 -21.86 52.96
C SER A 385 -1.00 -22.29 54.04
N TYR A 386 -2.02 -23.07 53.69
CA TYR A 386 -3.18 -23.34 54.55
C TYR A 386 -3.33 -24.83 54.89
N ASP A 387 -3.82 -25.13 56.10
CA ASP A 387 -4.22 -26.47 56.53
C ASP A 387 -5.45 -26.95 55.76
N GLY A 388 -5.39 -28.17 55.24
CA GLY A 388 -6.42 -28.71 54.35
C GLY A 388 -7.80 -28.89 54.99
N LEU A 389 -7.83 -29.15 56.30
CA LEU A 389 -9.07 -29.39 57.06
C LEU A 389 -9.65 -28.09 57.62
N THR A 390 -8.83 -27.29 58.31
CA THR A 390 -9.29 -26.13 59.08
C THR A 390 -9.29 -24.82 58.30
N ARG A 391 -8.60 -24.78 57.14
CA ARG A 391 -8.38 -23.58 56.32
C ARG A 391 -7.66 -22.42 57.04
N LEU A 392 -7.11 -22.67 58.24
CA LEU A 392 -6.18 -21.77 58.91
C LEU A 392 -4.78 -21.91 58.29
N LEU A 393 -3.84 -21.05 58.65
CA LEU A 393 -2.45 -21.20 58.21
C LEU A 393 -1.91 -22.55 58.69
N ASN A 394 -1.16 -23.24 57.84
CA ASN A 394 -0.42 -24.41 58.31
C ASN A 394 0.76 -23.99 59.19
N ARG A 395 1.34 -24.96 59.92
CA ARG A 395 2.43 -24.71 60.87
C ARG A 395 3.55 -23.86 60.27
N SER A 396 4.10 -24.24 59.12
CA SER A 396 5.23 -23.54 58.50
C SER A 396 4.91 -22.09 58.17
N THR A 397 3.78 -21.86 57.50
CA THR A 397 3.38 -20.51 57.05
C THR A 397 2.95 -19.62 58.22
N PHE A 398 2.35 -20.23 59.25
CA PHE A 398 2.00 -19.51 60.48
C PHE A 398 3.24 -18.94 61.15
N PHE A 399 4.29 -19.74 61.34
CA PHE A 399 5.53 -19.28 61.99
C PHE A 399 6.29 -18.24 61.16
N GLU A 400 6.37 -18.43 59.84
CA GLU A 400 6.96 -17.44 58.95
C GLU A 400 6.26 -16.08 59.08
N ARG A 401 4.93 -16.07 59.09
CA ARG A 401 4.16 -14.82 59.26
C ARG A 401 4.24 -14.27 60.69
N PHE A 402 4.32 -15.14 61.69
CA PHE A 402 4.52 -14.73 63.07
C PHE A 402 5.87 -14.01 63.25
N GLU A 403 6.96 -14.55 62.69
CA GLU A 403 8.28 -13.88 62.69
C GLU A 403 8.23 -12.50 62.02
N ALA A 404 7.53 -12.40 60.89
CA ALA A 404 7.35 -11.12 60.19
C ALA A 404 6.56 -10.10 61.03
N GLU A 405 5.44 -10.49 61.64
CA GLU A 405 4.64 -9.60 62.48
C GLU A 405 5.37 -9.23 63.78
N ALA A 406 6.14 -10.15 64.35
CA ALA A 406 6.97 -9.87 65.52
C ALA A 406 8.04 -8.83 65.21
N THR A 407 8.73 -8.97 64.07
CA THR A 407 9.70 -7.98 63.59
C THR A 407 9.04 -6.63 63.37
N ARG A 408 7.85 -6.60 62.75
CA ARG A 408 7.08 -5.37 62.51
C ARG A 408 6.68 -4.68 63.81
N CYS A 409 6.15 -5.44 64.77
CA CYS A 409 5.71 -4.90 66.06
C CYS A 409 6.89 -4.39 66.90
N ALA A 410 8.04 -5.06 66.85
CA ALA A 410 9.26 -4.62 67.51
C ALA A 410 9.77 -3.28 66.95
N GLN A 411 9.76 -3.13 65.62
CA GLN A 411 10.15 -1.87 64.95
C GLN A 411 9.22 -0.71 65.32
N LEU A 412 7.91 -0.98 65.40
CA LEU A 412 6.90 0.02 65.74
C LEU A 412 6.74 0.24 67.25
N ARG A 413 7.37 -0.59 68.10
CA ARG A 413 7.23 -0.60 69.58
C ARG A 413 5.77 -0.68 70.02
N VAL A 414 4.99 -1.53 69.37
CA VAL A 414 3.58 -1.81 69.69
C VAL A 414 3.46 -3.20 70.33
N PRO A 415 2.45 -3.47 71.17
CA PRO A 415 2.33 -4.76 71.85
C PRO A 415 1.97 -5.87 70.86
N LEU A 416 2.51 -7.07 71.08
CA LEU A 416 2.20 -8.29 70.32
C LEU A 416 1.76 -9.35 71.32
N ALA A 417 0.60 -9.97 71.09
CA ALA A 417 0.11 -11.05 71.93
C ALA A 417 -0.01 -12.38 71.18
N VAL A 418 0.19 -13.47 71.90
CA VAL A 418 0.12 -14.85 71.40
C VAL A 418 -0.84 -15.64 72.27
N ILE A 419 -1.72 -16.40 71.63
CA ILE A 419 -2.65 -17.31 72.29
C ILE A 419 -2.37 -18.72 71.79
N GLN A 420 -1.93 -19.60 72.70
CA GLN A 420 -1.78 -21.02 72.44
C GLN A 420 -3.06 -21.74 72.93
N LEU A 421 -3.69 -22.51 72.05
CA LEU A 421 -5.02 -23.10 72.23
C LEU A 421 -4.96 -24.61 72.00
N ASP A 422 -5.70 -25.36 72.80
CA ASP A 422 -5.82 -26.81 72.64
C ASP A 422 -7.24 -27.28 73.00
N ILE A 423 -7.74 -28.26 72.24
CA ILE A 423 -9.08 -28.81 72.43
C ILE A 423 -9.06 -29.81 73.59
N ASP A 424 -9.81 -29.50 74.64
CA ASP A 424 -9.90 -30.35 75.82
C ASP A 424 -10.47 -31.72 75.47
N HIS A 425 -9.79 -32.77 75.91
CA HIS A 425 -10.22 -34.17 75.74
C HIS A 425 -10.43 -34.59 74.28
N PHE A 426 -9.72 -34.00 73.31
CA PHE A 426 -9.90 -34.31 71.88
C PHE A 426 -9.71 -35.79 71.55
N LYS A 427 -8.74 -36.46 72.18
CA LYS A 427 -8.58 -37.92 72.06
C LYS A 427 -9.85 -38.68 72.46
N SER A 428 -10.50 -38.30 73.56
CA SER A 428 -11.76 -38.91 73.99
C SER A 428 -12.89 -38.66 72.99
N VAL A 429 -12.92 -37.49 72.33
CA VAL A 429 -13.87 -37.23 71.24
C VAL A 429 -13.64 -38.19 70.08
N ASN A 430 -12.40 -38.39 69.65
CA ASN A 430 -12.07 -39.35 68.59
C ASN A 430 -12.42 -40.78 68.98
N ASP A 431 -12.08 -41.19 70.19
CA ASP A 431 -12.29 -42.55 70.68
C ASP A 431 -13.79 -42.87 70.85
N THR A 432 -14.61 -41.87 71.23
CA THR A 432 -16.05 -42.05 71.48
C THR A 432 -16.90 -41.88 70.22
N TRP A 433 -16.54 -40.93 69.34
CA TRP A 433 -17.38 -40.48 68.23
C TRP A 433 -16.77 -40.73 66.85
N GLY A 434 -15.55 -41.28 66.81
CA GLY A 434 -14.79 -41.53 65.59
C GLY A 434 -14.09 -40.29 65.03
N HIS A 435 -13.07 -40.51 64.19
CA HIS A 435 -12.24 -39.45 63.62
C HIS A 435 -13.03 -38.38 62.84
N GLN A 436 -14.12 -38.76 62.15
CA GLN A 436 -14.97 -37.79 61.45
C GLN A 436 -15.65 -36.78 62.40
N ALA A 437 -15.95 -37.19 63.63
CA ALA A 437 -16.45 -36.27 64.66
C ALA A 437 -15.33 -35.36 65.19
N GLY A 438 -14.12 -35.87 65.35
CA GLY A 438 -12.92 -35.07 65.63
C GLY A 438 -12.65 -34.01 64.57
N ASP A 439 -12.74 -34.38 63.28
CA ASP A 439 -12.57 -33.43 62.17
C ASP A 439 -13.60 -32.29 62.23
N ARG A 440 -14.86 -32.63 62.57
CA ARG A 440 -15.90 -31.61 62.79
C ARG A 440 -15.62 -30.71 63.99
N ALA A 441 -15.03 -31.25 65.06
CA ALA A 441 -14.58 -30.44 66.18
C ALA A 441 -13.45 -29.49 65.80
N LEU A 442 -12.44 -29.96 65.06
CA LEU A 442 -11.35 -29.13 64.54
C LEU A 442 -11.86 -28.01 63.63
N MET A 443 -12.74 -28.32 62.68
CA MET A 443 -13.35 -27.32 61.79
C MET A 443 -14.17 -26.29 62.58
N ARG A 444 -14.89 -26.71 63.63
CA ARG A 444 -15.69 -25.82 64.46
C ARG A 444 -14.82 -24.88 65.30
N VAL A 445 -13.73 -25.39 65.87
CA VAL A 445 -12.75 -24.60 66.62
C VAL A 445 -12.13 -23.57 65.70
N ALA A 446 -11.64 -23.99 64.53
CA ALA A 446 -11.08 -23.10 63.52
C ALA A 446 -12.05 -21.99 63.09
N ALA A 447 -13.32 -22.33 62.81
CA ALA A 447 -14.34 -21.35 62.48
C ALA A 447 -14.59 -20.36 63.62
N THR A 448 -14.53 -20.81 64.88
CA THR A 448 -14.72 -19.97 66.06
C THR A 448 -13.54 -19.03 66.26
N ILE A 449 -12.31 -19.51 66.03
CA ILE A 449 -11.10 -18.68 66.00
C ILE A 449 -11.26 -17.60 64.93
N THR A 450 -11.50 -17.96 63.67
CA THR A 450 -11.63 -16.98 62.57
C THR A 450 -12.72 -15.92 62.84
N GLN A 451 -13.85 -16.30 63.44
CA GLN A 451 -14.94 -15.35 63.81
C GLN A 451 -14.60 -14.43 64.98
N ALA A 452 -13.55 -14.75 65.75
CA ALA A 452 -13.08 -13.94 66.86
C ALA A 452 -11.95 -12.98 66.46
N LEU A 453 -11.40 -13.10 65.24
CA LEU A 453 -10.22 -12.39 64.79
C LEU A 453 -10.52 -11.22 63.85
N ARG A 454 -9.64 -10.22 63.89
CA ARG A 454 -9.59 -9.09 62.95
C ARG A 454 -8.85 -9.51 61.68
N LYS A 455 -8.92 -8.66 60.65
CA LYS A 455 -8.29 -8.91 59.35
C LYS A 455 -6.76 -9.11 59.41
N ASN A 456 -6.09 -8.46 60.37
CA ASN A 456 -4.63 -8.48 60.50
C ASN A 456 -4.13 -9.52 61.52
N ASP A 457 -5.04 -10.22 62.20
CA ASP A 457 -4.65 -11.26 63.17
C ASP A 457 -4.28 -12.54 62.42
N LEU A 458 -3.34 -13.31 62.96
CA LEU A 458 -2.93 -14.58 62.37
C LEU A 458 -3.50 -15.73 63.18
N ALA A 459 -3.97 -16.77 62.51
CA ALA A 459 -4.36 -18.03 63.12
C ALA A 459 -3.79 -19.20 62.32
N GLY A 460 -3.20 -20.15 63.02
CA GLY A 460 -2.63 -21.35 62.44
C GLY A 460 -2.95 -22.60 63.25
N ARG A 461 -3.04 -23.73 62.55
CA ARG A 461 -3.06 -25.06 63.16
C ARG A 461 -1.61 -25.53 63.26
N VAL A 462 -1.06 -25.52 64.47
CA VAL A 462 0.36 -25.81 64.72
C VAL A 462 0.62 -27.28 65.06
N GLY A 463 -0.42 -28.02 65.46
CA GLY A 463 -0.36 -29.44 65.78
C GLY A 463 -1.65 -30.18 65.45
N GLY A 464 -1.80 -31.41 65.96
CA GLY A 464 -2.98 -32.24 65.73
C GLY A 464 -4.27 -31.58 66.21
N GLU A 465 -4.32 -31.21 67.48
CA GLU A 465 -5.45 -30.53 68.14
C GLU A 465 -5.10 -29.12 68.66
N GLU A 466 -3.91 -28.64 68.27
CA GLU A 466 -3.31 -27.41 68.76
C GLU A 466 -3.43 -26.27 67.73
N PHE A 467 -3.88 -25.12 68.22
CA PHE A 467 -4.01 -23.90 67.45
C PHE A 467 -3.18 -22.79 68.09
N CYS A 468 -2.66 -21.90 67.26
CA CYS A 468 -1.93 -20.72 67.73
C CYS A 468 -2.48 -19.49 67.04
N VAL A 469 -2.59 -18.40 67.78
CA VAL A 469 -3.10 -17.12 67.30
C VAL A 469 -2.11 -16.03 67.67
N VAL A 470 -1.81 -15.15 66.72
CA VAL A 470 -1.00 -13.95 66.92
C VAL A 470 -1.89 -12.73 66.72
N LEU A 471 -1.86 -11.82 67.69
CA LEU A 471 -2.61 -10.59 67.71
C LEU A 471 -1.63 -9.40 67.70
N PRO A 472 -1.29 -8.86 66.53
CA PRO A 472 -0.49 -7.64 66.43
C PRO A 472 -1.22 -6.46 67.09
N GLU A 473 -0.44 -5.51 67.63
CA GLU A 473 -0.97 -4.27 68.22
C GLU A 473 -2.04 -4.53 69.31
N THR A 474 -1.84 -5.59 70.10
CA THR A 474 -2.82 -6.04 71.10
C THR A 474 -2.14 -6.27 72.45
N SER A 475 -2.66 -5.61 73.49
CA SER A 475 -2.19 -5.74 74.88
C SER A 475 -2.54 -7.12 75.46
N LEU A 476 -1.87 -7.50 76.57
CA LEU A 476 -2.17 -8.76 77.25
C LEU A 476 -3.65 -8.84 77.67
N ALA A 477 -4.18 -7.76 78.27
CA ALA A 477 -5.55 -7.72 78.77
C ALA A 477 -6.58 -7.89 77.64
N ASP A 478 -6.36 -7.30 76.47
CA ASP A 478 -7.26 -7.46 75.34
C ASP A 478 -7.12 -8.83 74.68
N ALA A 479 -5.91 -9.39 74.62
CA ALA A 479 -5.71 -10.76 74.14
C ALA A 479 -6.44 -11.79 75.02
N VAL A 480 -6.46 -11.59 76.35
CA VAL A 480 -7.25 -12.42 77.27
C VAL A 480 -8.74 -12.35 76.97
N LYS A 481 -9.29 -11.16 76.69
CA LYS A 481 -10.71 -11.02 76.29
C LYS A 481 -11.00 -11.75 74.98
N VAL A 482 -10.07 -11.72 74.02
CA VAL A 482 -10.20 -12.46 72.75
C VAL A 482 -10.20 -13.97 73.01
N ALA A 483 -9.25 -14.48 73.80
CA ALA A 483 -9.17 -15.90 74.17
C ALA A 483 -10.43 -16.37 74.91
N GLU A 484 -10.92 -15.58 75.87
CA GLU A 484 -12.10 -15.91 76.65
C GLU A 484 -13.36 -15.90 75.79
N ARG A 485 -13.47 -14.96 74.84
CA ARG A 485 -14.54 -14.95 73.84
C ARG A 485 -14.51 -16.20 72.96
N MET A 486 -13.33 -16.67 72.54
CA MET A 486 -13.23 -17.94 71.78
C MET A 486 -13.71 -19.12 72.64
N ARG A 487 -13.26 -19.18 73.90
CA ARG A 487 -13.60 -20.23 74.85
C ARG A 487 -15.10 -20.32 75.12
N GLN A 488 -15.72 -19.21 75.49
CA GLN A 488 -17.16 -19.13 75.79
C GLN A 488 -18.00 -19.50 74.56
N ARG A 489 -17.71 -18.90 73.40
CA ARG A 489 -18.42 -19.18 72.14
C ARG A 489 -18.33 -20.64 71.72
N LEU A 490 -17.22 -21.31 72.01
CA LEU A 490 -17.07 -22.72 71.68
C LEU A 490 -17.82 -23.61 72.69
N ALA A 491 -17.72 -23.31 73.99
CA ALA A 491 -18.40 -24.07 75.04
C ALA A 491 -19.94 -24.04 74.93
N GLU A 492 -20.50 -22.97 74.39
CA GLU A 492 -21.94 -22.81 74.15
C GLU A 492 -22.45 -23.54 72.90
N LYS A 493 -21.56 -23.92 71.97
CA LYS A 493 -21.93 -24.53 70.69
C LYS A 493 -21.94 -26.05 70.78
N THR A 494 -23.02 -26.64 70.29
CA THR A 494 -23.14 -28.09 70.12
C THR A 494 -22.68 -28.52 68.72
N ILE A 495 -21.91 -29.60 68.65
CA ILE A 495 -21.43 -30.23 67.41
C ILE A 495 -22.23 -31.51 67.16
N LEU A 496 -22.80 -31.65 65.97
CA LEU A 496 -23.53 -32.85 65.58
C LEU A 496 -22.56 -33.98 65.20
N ALA A 497 -22.62 -35.09 65.92
CA ALA A 497 -21.92 -36.33 65.58
C ALA A 497 -22.71 -37.16 64.55
N SER A 498 -24.04 -37.17 64.67
CA SER A 498 -24.98 -37.78 63.71
C SER A 498 -26.33 -37.05 63.76
N ALA A 499 -27.33 -37.50 62.99
CA ALA A 499 -28.66 -36.89 62.97
C ALA A 499 -29.35 -36.83 64.34
N SER A 500 -29.00 -37.73 65.28
CA SER A 500 -29.61 -37.84 66.60
C SER A 500 -28.63 -37.70 67.77
N ARG A 501 -27.34 -37.49 67.51
CA ARG A 501 -26.31 -37.39 68.55
C ARG A 501 -25.46 -36.15 68.39
N SER A 502 -25.20 -35.47 69.50
CA SER A 502 -24.44 -34.23 69.53
C SER A 502 -23.55 -34.19 70.78
N PHE A 503 -22.43 -33.48 70.69
CA PHE A 503 -21.47 -33.32 71.78
C PHE A 503 -20.99 -31.87 71.85
N ARG A 504 -20.34 -31.52 72.95
CA ARG A 504 -19.70 -30.21 73.14
C ARG A 504 -18.21 -30.43 73.34
N VAL A 505 -17.44 -29.44 72.95
CA VAL A 505 -15.99 -29.38 73.19
C VAL A 505 -15.67 -28.08 73.89
N THR A 506 -14.68 -28.11 74.76
CA THR A 506 -14.12 -26.93 75.39
C THR A 506 -12.67 -26.77 74.93
N ILE A 507 -12.13 -25.58 75.13
CA ILE A 507 -10.72 -25.30 74.87
C ILE A 507 -10.07 -24.75 76.12
N SER A 508 -8.82 -25.11 76.31
CA SER A 508 -7.92 -24.42 77.23
C SER A 508 -7.03 -23.48 76.42
N ALA A 509 -6.69 -22.33 77.00
CA ALA A 509 -5.85 -21.34 76.35
C ALA A 509 -4.80 -20.77 77.30
N GLY A 510 -3.58 -20.60 76.79
CA GLY A 510 -2.54 -19.80 77.43
C GLY A 510 -2.25 -18.55 76.63
N VAL A 511 -2.14 -17.41 77.30
CA VAL A 511 -1.93 -16.10 76.66
C VAL A 511 -0.60 -15.52 77.12
N ALA A 512 0.22 -15.07 76.17
CA ALA A 512 1.46 -14.34 76.43
C ALA A 512 1.49 -13.03 75.62
N SER A 513 2.30 -12.07 76.07
CA SER A 513 2.44 -10.77 75.39
C SER A 513 3.85 -10.24 75.54
N SER A 514 4.32 -9.53 74.51
CA SER A 514 5.60 -8.82 74.54
C SER A 514 5.63 -7.66 75.55
N GLU A 515 4.47 -7.19 76.00
CA GLU A 515 4.32 -6.02 76.88
C GLU A 515 5.00 -6.18 78.24
N ALA A 516 4.97 -7.39 78.83
CA ALA A 516 5.48 -7.62 80.18
C ALA A 516 7.02 -7.65 80.28
N GLN A 517 7.69 -8.12 79.23
CA GLN A 517 9.15 -8.35 79.23
C GLN A 517 9.87 -7.55 78.13
N ASN A 518 9.13 -6.76 77.34
CA ASN A 518 9.61 -6.09 76.12
C ASN A 518 10.34 -7.04 75.16
N ASP A 519 9.88 -8.29 75.09
CA ASP A 519 10.46 -9.36 74.28
C ASP A 519 9.52 -9.73 73.14
N TYR A 520 10.01 -9.58 71.92
CA TYR A 520 9.27 -9.85 70.69
C TYR A 520 9.67 -11.19 70.05
N GLN A 521 10.56 -11.97 70.67
CA GLN A 521 11.01 -13.24 70.10
C GLN A 521 9.85 -14.24 70.01
N PRO A 522 9.44 -14.67 68.79
CA PRO A 522 8.31 -15.57 68.60
C PRO A 522 8.39 -16.86 69.41
N GLN A 523 9.59 -17.44 69.49
CA GLN A 523 9.83 -18.70 70.19
C GLN A 523 9.61 -18.56 71.70
N ARG A 524 9.99 -17.42 72.30
CA ARG A 524 9.78 -17.15 73.73
C ARG A 524 8.32 -16.86 74.04
N LEU A 525 7.68 -15.98 73.27
CA LEU A 525 6.26 -15.68 73.43
C LEU A 525 5.39 -16.93 73.28
N GLN A 526 5.73 -17.82 72.34
CA GLN A 526 5.03 -19.07 72.19
C GLN A 526 5.29 -20.02 73.37
N ALA A 527 6.53 -20.14 73.85
CA ALA A 527 6.86 -20.99 74.99
C ALA A 527 6.13 -20.55 76.27
N ASP A 528 6.00 -19.24 76.50
CA ASP A 528 5.24 -18.70 77.62
C ASP A 528 3.73 -18.98 77.50
N ALA A 529 3.17 -18.82 76.28
CA ALA A 529 1.79 -19.16 76.01
C ALA A 529 1.52 -20.66 76.19
N ASP A 530 2.44 -21.53 75.77
CA ASP A 530 2.33 -22.98 75.92
C ASP A 530 2.42 -23.42 77.39
N ARG A 531 3.32 -22.84 78.17
CA ARG A 531 3.40 -23.08 79.62
C ARG A 531 2.10 -22.67 80.33
N ARG A 532 1.50 -21.55 79.94
CA ARG A 532 0.21 -21.10 80.49
C ARG A 532 -0.95 -21.99 80.05
N LEU A 533 -0.91 -22.51 78.82
CA LEU A 533 -1.87 -23.51 78.36
C LEU A 533 -1.78 -24.79 79.19
N TYR A 534 -0.55 -25.22 79.52
CA TYR A 534 -0.34 -26.36 80.41
C TYR A 534 -0.92 -26.12 81.81
N LEU A 535 -0.76 -24.91 82.38
CA LEU A 535 -1.40 -24.52 83.64
C LEU A 535 -2.93 -24.53 83.53
N ALA A 536 -3.49 -24.01 82.43
CA ALA A 536 -4.93 -24.05 82.17
C ALA A 536 -5.47 -25.49 82.18
N LYS A 537 -4.75 -26.42 81.55
CA LYS A 537 -5.08 -27.86 81.54
C LYS A 537 -4.99 -28.47 82.94
N ARG A 538 -3.97 -28.15 83.73
CA ARG A 538 -3.78 -28.68 85.09
C ARG A 538 -4.81 -28.16 86.09
N GLN A 539 -5.24 -26.91 85.95
CA GLN A 539 -6.17 -26.28 86.89
C GLN A 539 -7.64 -26.68 86.65
N GLY A 540 -7.92 -27.59 85.71
CA GLY A 540 -9.26 -28.11 85.46
C GLY A 540 -9.83 -27.84 84.07
N ARG A 541 -8.99 -27.43 83.12
CA ARG A 541 -9.35 -27.19 81.71
C ARG A 541 -10.41 -26.09 81.54
N ASN A 542 -10.91 -25.92 80.31
CA ASN A 542 -11.93 -24.95 79.92
C ASN A 542 -11.70 -23.55 80.52
N ARG A 543 -10.49 -23.03 80.40
CA ARG A 543 -10.09 -21.74 80.97
C ARG A 543 -8.96 -21.07 80.20
N VAL A 544 -8.80 -19.78 80.43
CA VAL A 544 -7.70 -18.97 79.94
C VAL A 544 -6.74 -18.67 81.09
N VAL A 545 -5.44 -18.83 80.89
CA VAL A 545 -4.40 -18.46 81.85
C VAL A 545 -3.45 -17.45 81.19
N ALA A 546 -3.19 -16.34 81.89
CA ALA A 546 -2.34 -15.24 81.42
C ALA A 546 -1.26 -14.81 82.43
N GLU A 547 -1.30 -15.39 83.63
CA GLU A 547 -0.38 -15.14 84.74
C GLU A 547 0.12 -16.48 85.29
N ASP A 548 1.25 -16.47 85.98
CA ASP A 548 2.01 -17.65 86.39
C ASP A 548 1.59 -18.23 87.74
#